data_AF-A0A2G5T843-F1
#
_entry.id   AF-A0A2G5T843-F1
#
_cell.length_a   1.000
_cell.length_b   1.000
_cell.length_c   1.000
_cell.angle_alpha   90.00
_cell.angle_beta   90.00
_cell.angle_gamma   90.00
#
_symmetry.space_group_name_H-M   'P 1'
#
loop_
_entity.id
_entity.type
_entity.pdbx_description
1 polymer ?
#
loop_
_entity_poly.entity_id
_entity_poly.type
_entity_poly.pdbx_seq_one_letter_code
_entity_poly.pdbx_strand_id
1 'polypeptide(L)'
;MIIRFLFILISFQISLIEPCIRTIPPEEVYITSTPDNLPITEEPQVTSAPVTDAPITDAPITDAPVTDATDAPVNPENLCMECDIKAVSPNPTDPAITFTSKILSNEGDCLVTEMICERTDGRTCDNSQVMATTPTGQIQVTNSLTATMATTIISCNEDGTFSAGAANGITKLECYFENCVEPPNLCTECDTQAIEPNLADAATSFTAKTLSAPGSCVETEITCKREDDKTCTDVKIEAITPGGQSVITDSATEDSATSTITCAKDGTYSWREPELECIFENCEPPPDPCTTCDIQTIAPVLTDPDTSYTFTPLNAPGDCLLNQMTCKRTDDKICGSVKIVLVNPAFKVILNPTSPQFRHSWLTLLRN
;
A
#
# COMPACT_ATOMS: atom_id res chain seq x y z
N MET A 1 6.96 11.64 -54.20
CA MET A 1 6.21 12.16 -53.03
C MET A 1 4.80 11.60 -52.91
N ILE A 2 4.20 11.05 -53.97
CA ILE A 2 2.85 10.44 -53.96
C ILE A 2 2.84 9.02 -53.35
N ILE A 3 3.90 8.24 -53.53
CA ILE A 3 4.01 6.86 -53.03
C ILE A 3 4.12 6.79 -51.48
N ARG A 4 4.74 7.79 -50.84
CA ARG A 4 4.80 7.88 -49.37
C ARG A 4 3.45 8.21 -48.73
N PHE A 5 2.56 8.89 -49.45
CA PHE A 5 1.23 9.25 -48.95
C PHE A 5 0.26 8.06 -49.02
N LEU A 6 0.42 7.18 -50.02
CA LEU A 6 -0.36 5.94 -50.15
C LEU A 6 -0.05 4.92 -49.04
N PHE A 7 1.19 4.83 -48.56
CA PHE A 7 1.53 3.94 -47.44
C PHE A 7 0.93 4.41 -46.10
N ILE A 8 0.87 5.72 -45.85
CA ILE A 8 0.32 6.28 -44.61
C ILE A 8 -1.21 6.07 -44.54
N LEU A 9 -1.90 6.16 -45.67
CA LEU A 9 -3.36 5.91 -45.76
C LEU A 9 -3.73 4.43 -45.56
N ILE A 10 -2.87 3.48 -45.94
CA ILE A 10 -3.13 2.04 -45.77
C ILE A 10 -2.89 1.60 -44.32
N SER A 11 -1.94 2.20 -43.61
CA SER A 11 -1.71 1.93 -42.17
C SER A 11 -2.83 2.45 -41.26
N PHE A 12 -3.66 3.40 -41.71
CA PHE A 12 -4.74 3.98 -40.89
C PHE A 12 -6.08 3.20 -40.98
N GLN A 13 -6.13 2.10 -41.73
CA GLN A 13 -7.35 1.28 -41.94
C GLN A 13 -7.32 -0.06 -41.18
N ILE A 14 -6.29 -0.36 -40.38
CA ILE A 14 -6.14 -1.67 -39.70
C ILE A 14 -6.62 -1.65 -38.24
N SER A 15 -7.11 -0.52 -37.71
CA SER A 15 -7.42 -0.36 -36.28
C SER A 15 -8.87 -0.60 -35.86
N LEU A 16 -9.71 -1.31 -36.62
CA LEU A 16 -11.12 -1.57 -36.24
C LEU A 16 -11.58 -3.01 -36.51
N ILE A 17 -10.82 -3.99 -36.04
CA ILE A 17 -11.33 -5.35 -35.85
C ILE A 17 -11.26 -5.63 -34.35
N GLU A 18 -12.38 -5.44 -33.66
CA GLU A 18 -12.59 -6.00 -32.31
C GLU A 18 -12.64 -7.53 -32.43
N PRO A 19 -11.71 -8.30 -31.86
CA PRO A 19 -11.98 -9.70 -31.62
C PRO A 19 -13.01 -9.76 -30.48
N CYS A 20 -14.26 -10.08 -30.81
CA CYS A 20 -15.26 -10.48 -29.83
C CYS A 20 -14.77 -11.73 -29.08
N ILE A 21 -14.05 -11.55 -27.97
CA ILE A 21 -13.77 -12.63 -27.02
C ILE A 21 -15.04 -12.89 -26.23
N ARG A 22 -15.44 -14.17 -26.22
CA ARG A 22 -16.61 -14.68 -25.50
C ARG A 22 -16.36 -14.56 -23.99
N THR A 23 -17.01 -13.61 -23.34
CA THR A 23 -17.08 -13.53 -21.87
C THR A 23 -17.90 -14.72 -21.35
N ILE A 24 -17.27 -15.58 -20.54
CA ILE A 24 -17.95 -16.56 -19.71
C ILE A 24 -18.52 -15.79 -18.50
N PRO A 25 -19.84 -15.84 -18.23
CA PRO A 25 -20.40 -15.22 -17.03
C PRO A 25 -19.90 -15.95 -15.77
N PRO A 26 -19.63 -15.25 -14.66
CA PRO A 26 -19.29 -15.91 -13.41
C PRO A 26 -20.49 -16.77 -12.96
N GLU A 27 -20.21 -18.05 -12.64
CA GLU A 27 -21.18 -18.92 -12.01
C GLU A 27 -21.63 -18.31 -10.67
N GLU A 28 -22.94 -18.28 -10.49
CA GLU A 28 -23.65 -17.79 -9.32
C GLU A 28 -23.22 -18.61 -8.09
N VAL A 29 -22.36 -18.04 -7.25
CA VAL A 29 -22.07 -18.57 -5.91
C VAL A 29 -23.31 -18.35 -5.05
N TYR A 30 -24.11 -19.41 -4.87
CA TYR A 30 -25.20 -19.42 -3.91
C TYR A 30 -24.65 -19.39 -2.48
N ILE A 31 -24.61 -18.20 -1.87
CA ILE A 31 -24.48 -18.07 -0.41
C ILE A 31 -25.87 -18.30 0.19
N THR A 32 -26.08 -19.49 0.74
CA THR A 32 -27.27 -19.78 1.55
C THR A 32 -27.15 -19.08 2.90
N SER A 33 -27.96 -18.05 3.11
CA SER A 33 -28.18 -17.38 4.38
C SER A 33 -29.17 -18.17 5.22
N THR A 34 -28.73 -18.69 6.37
CA THR A 34 -29.64 -19.08 7.46
C THR A 34 -29.48 -18.07 8.59
N PRO A 35 -30.52 -17.30 8.95
CA PRO A 35 -30.53 -16.52 10.17
C PRO A 35 -31.13 -17.39 11.28
N ASP A 36 -30.46 -17.51 12.42
CA ASP A 36 -31.18 -17.84 13.64
C ASP A 36 -30.56 -17.16 14.86
N ASN A 37 -31.47 -16.87 15.77
CA ASN A 37 -31.52 -15.75 16.68
C ASN A 37 -31.23 -16.23 18.13
N LEU A 38 -30.45 -15.45 18.89
CA LEU A 38 -30.42 -15.34 20.37
C LEU A 38 -29.75 -16.49 21.20
N PRO A 39 -29.43 -16.28 22.50
CA PRO A 39 -28.26 -15.54 23.02
C PRO A 39 -27.49 -16.36 24.10
N ILE A 40 -26.61 -15.70 24.88
CA ILE A 40 -26.06 -16.06 26.22
C ILE A 40 -25.11 -17.29 26.29
N THR A 41 -24.05 -17.41 27.11
CA THR A 41 -23.36 -16.61 28.15
C THR A 41 -22.14 -17.44 28.62
N GLU A 42 -21.07 -16.75 29.02
CA GLU A 42 -19.95 -17.17 29.92
C GLU A 42 -18.86 -18.20 29.54
N GLU A 43 -17.77 -18.03 30.29
CA GLU A 43 -16.35 -18.39 30.16
C GLU A 43 -16.00 -19.89 30.00
N PRO A 44 -14.77 -20.22 29.52
CA PRO A 44 -14.28 -21.59 29.49
C PRO A 44 -13.70 -22.01 30.86
N GLN A 45 -14.33 -23.01 31.49
CA GLN A 45 -13.72 -23.78 32.57
C GLN A 45 -12.98 -25.00 32.01
N VAL A 46 -11.70 -25.10 32.39
CA VAL A 46 -10.80 -26.22 32.17
C VAL A 46 -11.30 -27.47 32.91
N THR A 47 -11.42 -28.61 32.22
CA THR A 47 -11.29 -29.93 32.87
C THR A 47 -10.71 -30.98 31.92
N SER A 48 -9.58 -31.53 32.34
CA SER A 48 -8.87 -32.68 31.81
C SER A 48 -9.47 -34.00 32.29
N ALA A 49 -9.49 -35.06 31.46
CA ALA A 49 -8.98 -36.42 31.69
C ALA A 49 -9.46 -37.39 30.55
N PRO A 50 -9.07 -38.69 30.50
CA PRO A 50 -8.30 -39.29 29.41
C PRO A 50 -9.14 -40.27 28.56
N VAL A 51 -8.71 -40.56 27.32
CA VAL A 51 -9.34 -41.62 26.51
C VAL A 51 -8.35 -42.75 26.24
N THR A 52 -8.79 -43.91 26.71
CA THR A 52 -8.18 -45.23 26.76
C THR A 52 -8.22 -45.94 25.39
N ASP A 53 -7.14 -46.66 25.06
CA ASP A 53 -7.05 -47.59 23.93
C ASP A 53 -7.94 -48.84 24.11
N ALA A 54 -8.67 -49.23 23.06
CA ALA A 54 -9.09 -50.62 22.79
C ALA A 54 -9.53 -50.80 21.31
N PRO A 55 -9.55 -52.04 20.77
CA PRO A 55 -9.08 -52.37 19.41
C PRO A 55 -10.18 -52.44 18.34
N ILE A 56 -9.81 -52.15 17.09
CA ILE A 56 -10.67 -52.38 15.92
C ILE A 56 -10.33 -53.76 15.32
N THR A 57 -11.40 -54.53 15.11
CA THR A 57 -11.43 -55.94 14.69
C THR A 57 -11.55 -56.05 13.17
N ASP A 58 -10.78 -56.94 12.55
CA ASP A 58 -10.87 -57.29 11.13
C ASP A 58 -12.19 -58.03 10.81
N ALA A 59 -12.83 -57.64 9.70
CA ALA A 59 -13.93 -58.38 9.07
C ALA A 59 -13.60 -58.66 7.58
N PRO A 60 -14.03 -59.82 7.03
CA PRO A 60 -13.46 -60.38 5.81
C PRO A 60 -14.09 -59.82 4.53
N ILE A 61 -13.25 -59.64 3.51
CA ILE A 61 -13.64 -59.23 2.16
C ILE A 61 -14.27 -60.44 1.45
N THR A 62 -15.45 -60.24 0.86
CA THR A 62 -16.18 -61.25 0.09
C THR A 62 -15.98 -60.98 -1.40
N ASP A 63 -15.46 -61.96 -2.14
CA ASP A 63 -15.33 -61.93 -3.61
C ASP A 63 -16.69 -62.04 -4.29
N ALA A 64 -16.92 -61.18 -5.28
CA ALA A 64 -17.97 -61.34 -6.29
C ALA A 64 -17.32 -61.30 -7.69
N PRO A 65 -17.73 -62.18 -8.64
CA PRO A 65 -17.08 -62.29 -9.94
C PRO A 65 -17.61 -61.22 -10.90
N VAL A 66 -16.72 -60.39 -11.46
CA VAL A 66 -17.05 -59.49 -12.56
C VAL A 66 -16.64 -60.15 -13.88
N THR A 67 -17.61 -60.11 -14.79
CA THR A 67 -17.72 -60.81 -16.06
C THR A 67 -16.90 -60.12 -17.15
N ASP A 68 -16.36 -60.93 -18.07
CA ASP A 68 -15.62 -60.55 -19.28
C ASP A 68 -16.19 -59.31 -20.01
N ALA A 69 -15.34 -58.29 -20.13
CA ALA A 69 -15.46 -57.25 -21.13
C ALA A 69 -14.12 -57.14 -21.88
N THR A 70 -14.04 -57.89 -22.98
CA THR A 70 -13.17 -57.69 -24.15
C THR A 70 -11.90 -56.87 -23.91
N ASP A 71 -10.85 -57.56 -23.43
CA ASP A 71 -9.47 -57.11 -23.58
C ASP A 71 -9.19 -56.87 -25.07
N ALA A 72 -9.04 -55.59 -25.45
CA ALA A 72 -8.05 -55.29 -26.46
C ALA A 72 -6.70 -55.80 -25.90
N PRO A 73 -5.89 -56.53 -26.66
CA PRO A 73 -4.64 -57.07 -26.13
C PRO A 73 -3.77 -55.89 -25.70
N VAL A 74 -3.54 -55.74 -24.39
CA VAL A 74 -2.42 -54.96 -23.89
C VAL A 74 -1.19 -55.61 -24.51
N ASN A 75 -0.57 -54.92 -25.46
CA ASN A 75 0.71 -55.36 -26.00
C ASN A 75 1.70 -55.35 -24.83
N PRO A 76 2.19 -56.52 -24.35
CA PRO A 76 3.11 -56.58 -23.22
C PRO A 76 4.48 -55.95 -23.53
N GLU A 77 4.65 -55.38 -24.72
CA GLU A 77 5.86 -54.70 -25.18
C GLU A 77 5.78 -53.16 -25.15
N ASN A 78 4.64 -52.54 -24.79
CA ASN A 78 4.53 -51.07 -24.73
C ASN A 78 4.19 -50.56 -23.32
N LEU A 79 5.24 -50.18 -22.59
CA LEU A 79 5.19 -49.61 -21.25
C LEU A 79 5.17 -48.07 -21.26
N CYS A 80 4.98 -47.43 -22.42
CA CYS A 80 5.19 -45.98 -22.56
C CYS A 80 4.18 -45.11 -21.80
N MET A 81 3.10 -45.70 -21.29
CA MET A 81 2.10 -45.03 -20.45
C MET A 81 2.31 -45.26 -18.94
N GLU A 82 3.24 -46.16 -18.57
CA GLU A 82 3.42 -46.64 -17.19
C GLU A 82 4.67 -46.08 -16.51
N CYS A 83 5.43 -45.18 -17.15
CA CYS A 83 6.61 -44.60 -16.52
C CYS A 83 6.26 -43.81 -15.23
N ASP A 84 6.99 -44.11 -14.15
CA ASP A 84 6.91 -43.32 -12.91
C ASP A 84 7.94 -42.19 -12.94
N ILE A 85 7.47 -40.94 -13.05
CA ILE A 85 8.32 -39.75 -12.97
C ILE A 85 9.14 -39.72 -11.67
N LYS A 86 8.59 -40.23 -10.55
CA LYS A 86 9.27 -40.25 -9.25
C LYS A 86 10.53 -41.11 -9.26
N ALA A 87 10.62 -42.09 -10.16
CA ALA A 87 11.80 -42.93 -10.30
C ALA A 87 13.02 -42.16 -10.83
N VAL A 88 12.80 -41.08 -11.58
CA VAL A 88 13.86 -40.23 -12.15
C VAL A 88 13.93 -38.83 -11.54
N SER A 89 12.95 -38.44 -10.71
CA SER A 89 12.85 -37.11 -10.12
C SER A 89 14.13 -36.69 -9.37
N PRO A 90 14.53 -35.40 -9.49
CA PRO A 90 15.62 -34.85 -8.69
C PRO A 90 15.34 -34.97 -7.19
N ASN A 91 16.41 -35.11 -6.42
CA ASN A 91 16.41 -34.95 -4.97
C ASN A 91 17.38 -33.82 -4.61
N PRO A 92 16.96 -32.54 -4.72
CA PRO A 92 17.83 -31.41 -4.49
C PRO A 92 18.36 -31.42 -3.05
N THR A 93 19.66 -31.19 -2.88
CA THR A 93 20.27 -31.05 -1.55
C THR A 93 20.14 -29.63 -0.99
N ASP A 94 19.98 -28.65 -1.87
CA ASP A 94 19.72 -27.25 -1.50
C ASP A 94 18.21 -27.08 -1.27
N PRO A 95 17.77 -26.72 -0.05
CA PRO A 95 16.35 -26.54 0.25
C PRO A 95 15.69 -25.39 -0.52
N ALA A 96 16.47 -24.48 -1.11
CA ALA A 96 15.95 -23.42 -1.95
C ALA A 96 15.54 -23.91 -3.35
N ILE A 97 15.93 -25.12 -3.75
CA ILE A 97 15.57 -25.70 -5.06
C ILE A 97 14.31 -26.54 -4.92
N THR A 98 13.28 -26.19 -5.68
CA THR A 98 12.06 -26.97 -5.82
C THR A 98 12.03 -27.68 -7.18
N PHE A 99 11.33 -28.80 -7.20
CA PHE A 99 11.05 -29.56 -8.40
C PHE A 99 9.54 -29.80 -8.50
N THR A 100 8.98 -29.52 -9.68
CA THR A 100 7.60 -29.86 -10.02
C THR A 100 7.55 -30.54 -11.39
N SER A 101 6.50 -31.32 -11.62
CA SER A 101 6.25 -31.98 -12.90
C SER A 101 4.80 -31.82 -13.35
N LYS A 102 4.62 -31.78 -14.67
CA LYS A 102 3.32 -31.65 -15.35
C LYS A 102 3.25 -32.60 -16.53
N ILE A 103 2.23 -33.45 -16.57
CA ILE A 103 1.96 -34.31 -17.73
C ILE A 103 1.39 -33.45 -18.86
N LEU A 104 1.93 -33.62 -20.07
CA LEU A 104 1.55 -32.89 -21.29
C LEU A 104 0.83 -33.77 -22.33
N SER A 105 0.94 -35.10 -22.23
CA SER A 105 0.30 -36.05 -23.13
C SER A 105 -1.19 -36.24 -22.80
N ASN A 106 -1.98 -36.63 -23.80
CA ASN A 106 -3.38 -36.99 -23.59
C ASN A 106 -3.49 -38.44 -23.09
N GLU A 107 -4.70 -38.82 -22.68
CA GLU A 107 -5.02 -40.20 -22.34
C GLU A 107 -4.87 -41.10 -23.58
N GLY A 108 -4.14 -42.21 -23.44
CA GLY A 108 -3.88 -43.16 -24.52
C GLY A 108 -2.59 -42.91 -25.31
N ASP A 109 -1.94 -41.74 -25.13
CA ASP A 109 -0.64 -41.43 -25.74
C ASP A 109 0.52 -41.79 -24.80
N CYS A 110 1.71 -42.03 -25.36
CA CYS A 110 2.92 -42.19 -24.55
C CYS A 110 3.15 -40.97 -23.67
N LEU A 111 3.54 -41.22 -22.41
CA LEU A 111 3.62 -40.19 -21.39
C LEU A 111 4.68 -39.15 -21.73
N VAL A 112 4.27 -37.89 -21.86
CA VAL A 112 5.17 -36.74 -22.01
C VAL A 112 5.04 -35.88 -20.77
N THR A 113 6.15 -35.55 -20.13
CA THR A 113 6.19 -34.77 -18.88
C THR A 113 7.11 -33.57 -19.02
N GLU A 114 6.62 -32.40 -18.65
CA GLU A 114 7.42 -31.23 -18.36
C GLU A 114 7.88 -31.27 -16.90
N MET A 115 9.18 -31.10 -16.70
CA MET A 115 9.83 -30.92 -15.41
C MET A 115 10.27 -29.46 -15.27
N ILE A 116 10.08 -28.91 -14.09
CA ILE A 116 10.48 -27.55 -13.74
C ILE A 116 11.33 -27.62 -12.46
N CYS A 117 12.57 -27.16 -12.58
CA CYS A 117 13.46 -26.86 -11.47
C CYS A 117 13.44 -25.35 -11.22
N GLU A 118 13.16 -24.92 -9.99
CA GLU A 118 13.10 -23.49 -9.64
C GLU A 118 13.83 -23.21 -8.33
N ARG A 119 14.51 -22.05 -8.26
CA ARG A 119 15.05 -21.51 -7.01
C ARG A 119 14.04 -20.57 -6.36
N THR A 120 13.83 -20.77 -5.06
CA THR A 120 12.84 -20.05 -4.25
C THR A 120 13.46 -19.01 -3.32
N ASP A 121 14.79 -18.89 -3.27
CA ASP A 121 15.52 -17.97 -2.40
C ASP A 121 15.86 -16.62 -3.05
N GLY A 122 15.37 -16.38 -4.28
CA GLY A 122 15.59 -15.15 -5.02
C GLY A 122 17.01 -14.95 -5.56
N ARG A 123 17.91 -15.94 -5.38
CA ARG A 123 19.26 -15.90 -5.96
C ARG A 123 19.21 -16.10 -7.47
N THR A 124 20.04 -15.34 -8.19
CA THR A 124 20.21 -15.49 -9.63
C THR A 124 21.52 -16.21 -9.91
N CYS A 125 21.49 -17.20 -10.81
CA CYS A 125 22.63 -18.06 -11.13
C CYS A 125 23.13 -17.79 -12.55
N ASP A 126 24.45 -17.89 -12.74
CA ASP A 126 25.08 -17.75 -14.06
C ASP A 126 24.66 -18.90 -15.00
N ASN A 127 24.45 -20.09 -14.42
CA ASN A 127 24.02 -21.26 -15.15
C ASN A 127 22.87 -21.96 -14.41
N SER A 128 21.83 -22.30 -15.17
CA SER A 128 20.65 -23.04 -14.71
C SER A 128 20.34 -24.13 -15.74
N GLN A 129 20.42 -25.39 -15.35
CA GLN A 129 20.23 -26.50 -16.28
C GLN A 129 19.63 -27.73 -15.59
N VAL A 130 19.01 -28.59 -16.40
CA VAL A 130 18.62 -29.93 -16.00
C VAL A 130 19.60 -30.93 -16.61
N MET A 131 20.21 -31.74 -15.75
CA MET A 131 21.13 -32.80 -16.14
C MET A 131 20.42 -34.15 -16.03
N ALA A 132 20.58 -34.99 -17.05
CA ALA A 132 20.12 -36.37 -17.05
C ALA A 132 21.31 -37.32 -16.92
N THR A 133 21.15 -38.36 -16.10
CA THR A 133 22.06 -39.51 -16.07
C THR A 133 21.47 -40.62 -16.93
N THR A 134 22.27 -41.14 -17.85
CA THR A 134 21.94 -42.27 -18.72
C THR A 134 23.01 -43.36 -18.55
N PRO A 135 22.83 -44.57 -19.12
CA PRO A 135 23.87 -45.60 -19.13
C PRO A 135 25.18 -45.16 -19.80
N THR A 136 25.15 -44.14 -20.65
CA THR A 136 26.33 -43.62 -21.36
C THR A 136 27.02 -42.46 -20.64
N GLY A 137 26.40 -41.89 -19.60
CA GLY A 137 26.96 -40.81 -18.79
C GLY A 137 25.95 -39.72 -18.44
N GLN A 138 26.45 -38.56 -18.01
CA GLN A 138 25.61 -37.39 -17.77
C GLN A 138 25.53 -36.50 -19.01
N ILE A 139 24.34 -35.96 -19.29
CA ILE A 139 24.08 -35.07 -20.42
C ILE A 139 23.08 -33.98 -20.00
N GLN A 140 23.24 -32.78 -20.54
CA GLN A 140 22.30 -31.67 -20.35
C GLN A 140 21.05 -31.88 -21.21
N VAL A 141 19.87 -31.73 -20.62
CA VAL A 141 18.57 -31.92 -21.30
C VAL A 141 17.66 -30.68 -21.24
N THR A 142 18.15 -29.55 -20.72
CA THR A 142 17.39 -28.30 -20.58
C THR A 142 16.74 -27.83 -21.89
N ASN A 143 15.43 -27.56 -21.86
CA ASN A 143 14.66 -26.98 -22.95
C ASN A 143 14.52 -25.46 -22.84
N SER A 144 14.27 -24.95 -21.63
CA SER A 144 14.16 -23.52 -21.35
C SER A 144 14.83 -23.21 -20.01
N LEU A 145 15.39 -22.02 -19.88
CA LEU A 145 16.06 -21.59 -18.65
C LEU A 145 15.95 -20.08 -18.43
N THR A 146 16.04 -19.71 -17.16
CA THR A 146 16.28 -18.35 -16.67
C THR A 146 17.38 -18.42 -15.61
N ALA A 147 17.77 -17.28 -15.03
CA ALA A 147 18.73 -17.27 -13.92
C ALA A 147 18.22 -17.98 -12.64
N THR A 148 16.93 -18.32 -12.57
CA THR A 148 16.30 -18.93 -11.37
C THR A 148 15.54 -20.23 -11.68
N MET A 149 15.38 -20.59 -12.94
CA MET A 149 14.56 -21.72 -13.37
C MET A 149 15.21 -22.47 -14.52
N ALA A 150 15.03 -23.78 -14.57
CA ALA A 150 15.37 -24.61 -15.71
C ALA A 150 14.25 -25.64 -15.94
N THR A 151 13.85 -25.84 -17.19
CA THR A 151 12.82 -26.79 -17.56
C THR A 151 13.35 -27.83 -18.55
N THR A 152 12.77 -29.03 -18.51
CA THR A 152 13.01 -30.09 -19.50
C THR A 152 11.70 -30.81 -19.81
N ILE A 153 11.56 -31.28 -21.04
CA ILE A 153 10.48 -32.15 -21.48
C ILE A 153 11.08 -33.54 -21.70
N ILE A 154 10.50 -34.54 -21.04
CA ILE A 154 10.90 -35.94 -21.18
C ILE A 154 9.74 -36.76 -21.73
N SER A 155 10.05 -37.80 -22.51
CA SER A 155 9.09 -38.73 -23.09
C SER A 155 9.36 -40.14 -22.59
N CYS A 156 8.31 -40.84 -22.18
CA CYS A 156 8.37 -42.26 -21.84
C CYS A 156 8.37 -43.10 -23.12
N ASN A 157 9.33 -44.01 -23.25
CA ASN A 157 9.47 -44.90 -24.39
C ASN A 157 8.71 -46.21 -24.16
N GLU A 158 8.54 -47.01 -25.22
CA GLU A 158 7.86 -48.32 -25.15
C GLU A 158 8.54 -49.30 -24.17
N ASP A 159 9.83 -49.12 -23.90
CA ASP A 159 10.59 -49.93 -22.93
C ASP A 159 10.43 -49.49 -21.46
N GLY A 160 9.59 -48.48 -21.20
CA GLY A 160 9.33 -47.96 -19.86
C GLY A 160 10.44 -47.04 -19.32
N THR A 161 11.35 -46.58 -20.19
CA THR A 161 12.40 -45.63 -19.82
C THR A 161 12.09 -44.22 -20.34
N PHE A 162 12.61 -43.19 -19.66
CA PHE A 162 12.50 -41.82 -20.13
C PHE A 162 13.61 -41.45 -21.12
N SER A 163 13.28 -40.59 -22.08
CA SER A 163 14.22 -39.96 -23.02
C SER A 163 14.00 -38.44 -23.11
N ALA A 164 15.05 -37.72 -23.48
CA ALA A 164 15.01 -36.30 -23.82
C ALA A 164 16.13 -35.95 -24.81
N GLY A 165 15.76 -35.60 -26.04
CA GLY A 165 16.73 -35.33 -27.10
C GLY A 165 17.65 -36.52 -27.35
N ALA A 166 18.96 -36.35 -27.08
CA ALA A 166 19.96 -37.42 -27.22
C ALA A 166 20.09 -38.31 -25.97
N ALA A 167 19.46 -37.95 -24.85
CA ALA A 167 19.46 -38.74 -23.62
C ALA A 167 18.43 -39.87 -23.74
N ASN A 168 18.90 -41.12 -23.79
CA ASN A 168 18.04 -42.30 -23.80
C ASN A 168 18.28 -43.13 -22.54
N GLY A 169 17.22 -43.73 -21.99
CA GLY A 169 17.33 -44.53 -20.77
C GLY A 169 17.67 -43.69 -19.54
N ILE A 170 17.02 -42.53 -19.37
CA ILE A 170 17.28 -41.64 -18.24
C ILE A 170 16.95 -42.36 -16.93
N THR A 171 17.92 -42.42 -16.02
CA THR A 171 17.79 -43.06 -14.70
C THR A 171 17.74 -42.07 -13.54
N LYS A 172 18.18 -40.82 -13.78
CA LYS A 172 18.18 -39.75 -12.78
C LYS A 172 18.18 -38.38 -13.46
N LEU A 173 17.41 -37.45 -12.92
CA LEU A 173 17.46 -36.03 -13.27
C LEU A 173 18.03 -35.23 -12.10
N GLU A 174 18.78 -34.18 -12.40
CA GLU A 174 19.39 -33.28 -11.41
C GLU A 174 19.17 -31.82 -11.85
N CYS A 175 18.67 -30.99 -10.94
CA CYS A 175 18.65 -29.55 -11.10
C CYS A 175 20.05 -29.01 -10.78
N TYR A 176 20.70 -28.37 -11.74
CA TYR A 176 22.03 -27.80 -11.58
C TYR A 176 21.99 -26.28 -11.72
N PHE A 177 22.33 -25.61 -10.64
CA PHE A 177 22.43 -24.15 -10.56
C PHE A 177 23.84 -23.78 -10.10
N GLU A 178 24.55 -22.98 -10.88
CA GLU A 178 25.96 -22.63 -10.65
C GLU A 178 26.14 -21.13 -10.42
N ASN A 179 27.10 -20.78 -9.56
CA ASN A 179 27.46 -19.39 -9.25
C ASN A 179 26.25 -18.51 -8.90
N CYS A 180 25.36 -19.03 -8.08
CA CYS A 180 24.20 -18.29 -7.62
C CYS A 180 24.61 -17.16 -6.67
N VAL A 181 24.29 -15.93 -7.06
CA VAL A 181 24.53 -14.73 -6.27
C VAL A 181 23.22 -14.23 -5.67
N GLU A 182 23.31 -13.65 -4.47
CA GLU A 182 22.19 -12.89 -3.93
C GLU A 182 21.91 -11.68 -4.80
N PRO A 183 20.63 -11.29 -4.97
CA PRO A 183 20.31 -10.08 -5.69
C PRO A 183 20.97 -8.88 -5.00
N PRO A 184 21.40 -7.86 -5.76
CA PRO A 184 22.00 -6.67 -5.19
C PRO A 184 21.06 -6.05 -4.16
N ASN A 185 21.59 -5.70 -2.99
CA ASN A 185 20.82 -4.98 -1.99
C ASN A 185 20.80 -3.49 -2.35
N LEU A 186 19.71 -3.07 -2.99
CA LEU A 186 19.52 -1.69 -3.44
C LEU A 186 18.85 -0.81 -2.38
N CYS A 187 18.65 -1.32 -1.16
CA CYS A 187 17.93 -0.55 -0.13
C CYS A 187 18.66 0.72 0.33
N THR A 188 19.94 0.88 -0.03
CA THR A 188 20.73 2.08 0.24
C THR A 188 20.66 3.13 -0.87
N GLU A 189 20.00 2.82 -1.98
CA GLU A 189 20.03 3.60 -3.23
C GLU A 189 18.66 4.18 -3.61
N CYS A 190 17.66 4.12 -2.73
CA CYS A 190 16.33 4.70 -3.03
C CYS A 190 16.42 6.20 -3.34
N ASP A 191 15.76 6.59 -4.42
CA ASP A 191 15.62 7.98 -4.82
C ASP A 191 14.38 8.61 -4.17
N THR A 192 14.58 9.57 -3.29
CA THR A 192 13.50 10.33 -2.65
C THR A 192 12.76 11.25 -3.62
N GLN A 193 13.31 11.56 -4.81
CA GLN A 193 12.60 12.31 -5.84
C GLN A 193 11.57 11.45 -6.56
N ALA A 194 11.77 10.13 -6.60
CA ALA A 194 10.84 9.22 -7.29
C ALA A 194 9.47 9.11 -6.59
N ILE A 195 9.39 9.54 -5.33
CA ILE A 195 8.17 9.52 -4.51
C ILE A 195 7.53 10.91 -4.37
N GLU A 196 8.08 11.94 -5.01
CA GLU A 196 7.53 13.30 -4.88
C GLU A 196 6.10 13.34 -5.47
N PRO A 197 5.08 13.69 -4.67
CA PRO A 197 3.70 13.72 -5.12
C PRO A 197 3.50 14.87 -6.11
N ASN A 198 2.56 14.70 -7.03
CA ASN A 198 2.09 15.81 -7.85
C ASN A 198 1.20 16.73 -7.01
N LEU A 199 1.74 17.87 -6.58
CA LEU A 199 1.01 18.84 -5.75
C LEU A 199 0.06 19.66 -6.61
N ALA A 200 -1.25 19.35 -6.54
CA ALA A 200 -2.28 20.08 -7.26
C ALA A 200 -2.55 21.48 -6.68
N ASP A 201 -2.32 21.67 -5.38
CA ASP A 201 -2.47 22.95 -4.66
C ASP A 201 -1.10 23.60 -4.44
N ALA A 202 -0.92 24.83 -4.91
CA ALA A 202 0.32 25.60 -4.73
C ALA A 202 0.57 26.01 -3.27
N ALA A 203 -0.44 25.92 -2.41
CA ALA A 203 -0.31 26.14 -0.96
C ALA A 203 0.20 24.89 -0.21
N THR A 204 0.48 23.79 -0.89
CA THR A 204 1.00 22.57 -0.30
C THR A 204 2.49 22.44 -0.56
N SER A 205 3.24 21.98 0.44
CA SER A 205 4.64 21.60 0.34
C SER A 205 4.82 20.11 0.66
N PHE A 206 5.80 19.49 0.01
CA PHE A 206 6.25 18.14 0.31
C PHE A 206 7.74 18.17 0.63
N THR A 207 8.14 17.47 1.69
CA THR A 207 9.56 17.29 2.03
C THR A 207 9.85 15.84 2.37
N ALA A 208 10.98 15.34 1.91
CA ALA A 208 11.51 14.02 2.24
C ALA A 208 12.86 14.17 2.95
N LYS A 209 13.03 13.50 4.09
CA LYS A 209 14.24 13.56 4.92
C LYS A 209 14.70 12.15 5.29
N THR A 210 15.94 11.83 4.92
CA THR A 210 16.56 10.56 5.31
C THR A 210 16.83 10.51 6.81
N LEU A 211 16.40 9.44 7.47
CA LEU A 211 16.59 9.17 8.90
C LEU A 211 17.71 8.14 9.17
N SER A 212 17.93 7.21 8.23
CA SER A 212 18.86 6.09 8.37
C SER A 212 20.33 6.52 8.32
N ALA A 213 21.19 5.77 9.01
CA ALA A 213 22.64 5.96 8.93
C ALA A 213 23.21 5.49 7.56
N PRO A 214 24.37 6.02 7.13
CA PRO A 214 25.04 5.53 5.92
C PRO A 214 25.33 4.03 6.00
N GLY A 215 24.93 3.27 4.99
CA GLY A 215 25.12 1.82 4.91
C GLY A 215 24.03 0.95 5.52
N SER A 216 23.00 1.55 6.14
CA SER A 216 21.73 0.89 6.46
C SER A 216 20.68 1.17 5.38
N CYS A 217 19.64 0.34 5.30
CA CYS A 217 18.52 0.60 4.39
C CYS A 217 17.91 1.98 4.66
N VAL A 218 17.61 2.68 3.57
CA VAL A 218 17.13 4.06 3.62
C VAL A 218 15.79 4.11 4.33
N GLU A 219 15.73 4.84 5.44
CA GLU A 219 14.48 5.25 6.07
C GLU A 219 14.28 6.73 5.77
N THR A 220 13.07 7.11 5.39
CA THR A 220 12.73 8.47 4.98
C THR A 220 11.49 8.93 5.73
N GLU A 221 11.59 10.06 6.41
CA GLU A 221 10.45 10.81 6.92
C GLU A 221 9.93 11.69 5.78
N ILE A 222 8.69 11.46 5.36
CA ILE A 222 7.99 12.32 4.42
C ILE A 222 7.02 13.22 5.17
N THR A 223 6.85 14.44 4.68
CA THR A 223 5.94 15.43 5.27
C THR A 223 5.19 16.15 4.17
N CYS A 224 3.87 16.16 4.28
CA CYS A 224 2.98 17.05 3.54
C CYS A 224 2.57 18.19 4.47
N LYS A 225 2.66 19.44 4.03
CA LYS A 225 2.31 20.60 4.87
C LYS A 225 1.63 21.72 4.07
N ARG A 226 0.68 22.44 4.69
CA ARG A 226 0.13 23.69 4.14
C ARG A 226 0.99 24.89 4.49
N GLU A 227 1.03 25.84 3.56
CA GLU A 227 1.80 27.09 3.66
C GLU A 227 0.90 28.35 3.58
N ASP A 228 -0.43 28.20 3.60
CA ASP A 228 -1.40 29.30 3.49
C ASP A 228 -2.17 29.60 4.80
N ASP A 229 -1.61 29.20 5.94
CA ASP A 229 -2.14 29.38 7.31
C ASP A 229 -3.52 28.77 7.57
N LYS A 230 -4.12 28.04 6.61
CA LYS A 230 -5.41 27.37 6.81
C LYS A 230 -5.27 26.14 7.69
N THR A 231 -6.33 25.86 8.44
CA THR A 231 -6.50 24.63 9.24
C THR A 231 -7.53 23.74 8.56
N CYS A 232 -7.23 22.46 8.43
CA CYS A 232 -8.05 21.44 7.77
C CYS A 232 -8.60 20.45 8.78
N THR A 233 -9.76 19.87 8.49
CA THR A 233 -10.39 18.87 9.38
C THR A 233 -9.78 17.48 9.21
N ASP A 234 -9.23 17.19 8.03
CA ASP A 234 -8.55 15.93 7.75
C ASP A 234 -7.27 16.22 6.95
N VAL A 235 -6.16 15.64 7.41
CA VAL A 235 -4.85 15.77 6.79
C VAL A 235 -4.20 14.40 6.80
N LYS A 236 -3.94 13.84 5.62
CA LYS A 236 -3.38 12.50 5.46
C LYS A 236 -2.49 12.40 4.23
N ILE A 237 -1.58 11.44 4.30
CA ILE A 237 -0.74 10.95 3.21
C ILE A 237 -1.28 9.59 2.79
N GLU A 238 -1.56 9.45 1.50
CA GLU A 238 -1.95 8.19 0.88
C GLU A 238 -0.89 7.70 -0.10
N ALA A 239 -0.74 6.38 -0.18
CA ALA A 239 0.02 5.69 -1.21
C ALA A 239 -0.95 5.05 -2.20
N ILE A 240 -0.79 5.37 -3.48
CA ILE A 240 -1.61 4.84 -4.58
C ILE A 240 -0.83 3.75 -5.28
N THR A 241 -1.29 2.50 -5.18
CA THR A 241 -0.70 1.36 -5.88
C THR A 241 -1.64 0.84 -6.97
N PRO A 242 -1.19 -0.02 -7.90
CA PRO A 242 -2.09 -0.72 -8.81
C PRO A 242 -3.18 -1.54 -8.11
N GLY A 243 -2.98 -1.91 -6.83
CA GLY A 243 -3.95 -2.62 -6.00
C GLY A 243 -4.95 -1.71 -5.27
N GLY A 244 -4.80 -0.38 -5.35
CA GLY A 244 -5.65 0.60 -4.69
C GLY A 244 -4.90 1.62 -3.84
N GLN A 245 -5.67 2.49 -3.19
CA GLN A 245 -5.19 3.54 -2.29
C GLN A 245 -5.08 3.02 -0.85
N SER A 246 -4.07 3.49 -0.11
CA SER A 246 -3.86 3.15 1.29
C SER A 246 -3.34 4.35 2.07
N VAL A 247 -3.96 4.65 3.22
CA VAL A 247 -3.50 5.70 4.13
C VAL A 247 -2.24 5.20 4.86
N ILE A 248 -1.16 5.99 4.80
CA ILE A 248 0.14 5.65 5.39
C ILE A 248 0.58 6.66 6.48
N THR A 249 -0.34 7.51 6.92
CA THR A 249 -0.03 8.61 7.85
C THR A 249 0.31 8.07 9.25
N ASP A 250 1.49 8.43 9.76
CA ASP A 250 1.91 8.09 11.13
C ASP A 250 1.42 9.13 12.14
N SER A 251 1.45 10.41 11.74
CA SER A 251 1.06 11.53 12.60
C SER A 251 0.57 12.70 11.76
N ALA A 252 -0.48 13.38 12.22
CA ALA A 252 -1.06 14.54 11.55
C ALA A 252 -1.45 15.63 12.55
N THR A 253 -1.39 16.87 12.07
CA THR A 253 -1.94 18.09 12.66
C THR A 253 -3.00 18.66 11.72
N GLU A 254 -3.61 19.78 12.08
CA GLU A 254 -4.60 20.47 11.23
C GLU A 254 -4.01 21.02 9.92
N ASP A 255 -2.69 21.10 9.79
CA ASP A 255 -1.97 21.70 8.67
C ASP A 255 -0.82 20.85 8.11
N SER A 256 -0.53 19.70 8.70
CA SER A 256 0.56 18.83 8.25
C SER A 256 0.31 17.35 8.54
N ALA A 257 0.87 16.47 7.72
CA ALA A 257 0.93 15.04 7.98
C ALA A 257 2.34 14.52 7.71
N THR A 258 2.71 13.49 8.46
CA THR A 258 4.03 12.86 8.42
C THR A 258 3.89 11.34 8.34
N SER A 259 4.86 10.70 7.69
CA SER A 259 4.96 9.25 7.59
C SER A 259 6.42 8.83 7.45
N THR A 260 6.77 7.68 8.00
CA THR A 260 8.09 7.06 7.86
C THR A 260 8.00 5.89 6.89
N ILE A 261 8.81 5.97 5.83
CA ILE A 261 8.84 4.96 4.77
C ILE A 261 10.23 4.31 4.71
N THR A 262 10.28 3.01 4.45
CA THR A 262 11.54 2.25 4.38
C THR A 262 11.78 1.75 2.95
N CYS A 263 13.01 1.91 2.48
CA CYS A 263 13.50 1.36 1.22
C CYS A 263 13.74 -0.16 1.37
N ALA A 264 13.11 -0.93 0.50
CA ALA A 264 13.26 -2.36 0.38
C ALA A 264 14.52 -2.73 -0.41
N LYS A 265 14.91 -4.00 -0.34
CA LYS A 265 16.14 -4.52 -0.99
C LYS A 265 16.13 -4.44 -2.50
N ASP A 266 14.96 -4.29 -3.11
CA ASP A 266 14.77 -4.10 -4.55
C ASP A 266 14.94 -2.64 -4.99
N GLY A 267 15.25 -1.72 -4.07
CA GLY A 267 15.45 -0.30 -4.36
C GLY A 267 14.14 0.50 -4.46
N THR A 268 13.02 -0.10 -4.06
CA THR A 268 11.72 0.57 -3.98
C THR A 268 11.33 0.82 -2.53
N TYR A 269 10.51 1.83 -2.25
CA TYR A 269 9.94 1.99 -0.92
C TYR A 269 8.90 0.89 -0.64
N SER A 270 8.59 0.65 0.63
CA SER A 270 7.80 -0.51 1.14
C SER A 270 6.38 -0.68 0.56
N TRP A 271 5.97 0.21 -0.33
CA TRP A 271 4.74 0.25 -1.11
C TRP A 271 5.21 0.24 -2.57
N ARG A 272 4.96 -0.84 -3.32
CA ARG A 272 5.44 -0.99 -4.72
C ARG A 272 4.89 0.12 -5.61
N GLU A 273 5.79 0.78 -6.36
CA GLU A 273 5.52 1.86 -7.33
C GLU A 273 4.36 2.79 -6.93
N PRO A 274 4.44 3.49 -5.79
CA PRO A 274 3.36 4.31 -5.31
C PRO A 274 3.49 5.72 -5.86
N GLU A 275 2.42 6.25 -6.44
CA GLU A 275 2.22 7.69 -6.46
C GLU A 275 1.78 8.09 -5.04
N LEU A 276 2.47 9.04 -4.42
CA LEU A 276 2.03 9.60 -3.14
C LEU A 276 1.01 10.70 -3.41
N GLU A 277 0.04 10.83 -2.50
CA GLU A 277 -0.93 11.92 -2.51
C GLU A 277 -1.01 12.59 -1.14
N CYS A 278 -0.87 13.91 -1.11
CA CYS A 278 -1.11 14.73 0.07
C CYS A 278 -2.57 15.19 0.08
N ILE A 279 -3.37 14.74 1.05
CA ILE A 279 -4.80 15.04 1.13
C ILE A 279 -5.05 16.01 2.28
N PHE A 280 -5.73 17.11 1.97
CA PHE A 280 -6.16 18.14 2.90
C PHE A 280 -7.65 18.43 2.67
N GLU A 281 -8.52 18.06 3.61
CA GLU A 281 -9.97 18.23 3.46
C GLU A 281 -10.53 19.32 4.38
N ASN A 282 -11.51 20.06 3.86
CA ASN A 282 -12.24 21.14 4.55
C ASN A 282 -11.31 22.17 5.23
N CYS A 283 -10.38 22.71 4.45
CA CYS A 283 -9.44 23.72 4.95
C CYS A 283 -10.10 25.09 5.02
N GLU A 284 -10.15 25.66 6.22
CA GLU A 284 -10.69 27.00 6.48
C GLU A 284 -9.56 27.91 6.98
N PRO A 285 -9.58 29.21 6.63
CA PRO A 285 -8.69 30.16 7.26
C PRO A 285 -8.98 30.22 8.76
N PRO A 286 -7.97 30.47 9.60
CA PRO A 286 -8.15 30.55 11.03
C PRO A 286 -9.17 31.65 11.35
N PRO A 287 -9.98 31.48 12.40
CA PRO A 287 -11.02 32.44 12.72
C PRO A 287 -10.41 33.82 12.92
N ASP A 288 -10.87 34.78 12.11
CA ASP A 288 -10.37 36.16 12.17
C ASP A 288 -10.56 36.70 13.60
N PRO A 289 -9.46 37.02 14.32
CA PRO A 289 -9.55 37.51 15.70
C PRO A 289 -10.39 38.79 15.81
N CYS A 290 -10.60 39.50 14.70
CA CYS A 290 -11.35 40.75 14.64
C CYS A 290 -12.87 40.57 14.55
N THR A 291 -13.37 39.37 14.24
CA THR A 291 -14.81 39.05 14.25
C THR A 291 -15.35 38.66 15.64
N THR A 292 -14.46 38.33 16.58
CA THR A 292 -14.83 37.90 17.95
C THR A 292 -14.73 39.01 18.99
N CYS A 293 -14.30 40.21 18.60
CA CYS A 293 -14.17 41.35 19.49
C CYS A 293 -15.52 42.04 19.70
N ASP A 294 -16.08 41.91 20.91
CA ASP A 294 -17.28 42.65 21.34
C ASP A 294 -16.92 43.71 22.38
N ILE A 295 -17.06 45.00 22.01
CA ILE A 295 -16.80 46.14 22.90
C ILE A 295 -17.71 46.18 24.12
N GLN A 296 -18.88 45.55 24.07
CA GLN A 296 -19.82 45.52 25.20
C GLN A 296 -19.28 44.69 26.36
N THR A 297 -18.39 43.72 26.09
CA THR A 297 -17.74 42.91 27.13
C THR A 297 -16.81 43.72 28.04
N ILE A 298 -16.39 44.91 27.61
CA ILE A 298 -15.53 45.82 28.37
C ILE A 298 -16.27 47.08 28.84
N ALA A 299 -17.60 47.07 28.83
CA ALA A 299 -18.41 48.17 29.33
C ALA A 299 -18.00 48.54 30.78
N PRO A 300 -17.63 49.81 31.06
CA PRO A 300 -17.19 50.21 32.38
C PRO A 300 -18.36 50.19 33.37
N VAL A 301 -18.10 49.69 34.57
CA VAL A 301 -19.04 49.83 35.68
C VAL A 301 -19.01 51.27 36.17
N LEU A 302 -20.15 51.96 36.06
CA LEU A 302 -20.30 53.33 36.54
C LEU A 302 -20.64 53.31 38.03
N THR A 303 -19.73 53.82 38.87
CA THR A 303 -19.91 53.91 40.32
C THR A 303 -20.57 55.22 40.78
N ASP A 304 -20.65 56.21 39.88
CA ASP A 304 -21.29 57.51 40.14
C ASP A 304 -22.53 57.64 39.23
N PRO A 305 -23.74 57.88 39.79
CA PRO A 305 -24.97 57.98 39.01
C PRO A 305 -24.98 59.15 38.02
N ASP A 306 -24.16 60.18 38.26
CA ASP A 306 -24.06 61.36 37.40
C ASP A 306 -22.95 61.21 36.33
N THR A 307 -22.69 59.98 35.88
CA THR A 307 -21.70 59.69 34.85
C THR A 307 -22.29 58.88 33.70
N SER A 308 -21.71 59.03 32.52
CA SER A 308 -22.03 58.24 31.33
C SER A 308 -20.77 57.95 30.54
N TYR A 309 -20.82 56.90 29.72
CA TYR A 309 -19.78 56.59 28.76
C TYR A 309 -20.38 56.38 27.38
N THR A 310 -19.55 56.53 26.35
CA THR A 310 -19.89 56.21 24.96
C THR A 310 -18.68 55.59 24.29
N PHE A 311 -18.92 54.64 23.40
CA PHE A 311 -17.92 54.12 22.46
C PHE A 311 -18.21 54.71 21.09
N THR A 312 -17.17 55.22 20.41
CA THR A 312 -17.26 55.71 19.04
C THR A 312 -16.29 54.90 18.17
N PRO A 313 -16.76 54.18 17.14
CA PRO A 313 -15.88 53.45 16.24
C PRO A 313 -15.01 54.42 15.44
N LEU A 314 -13.73 54.12 15.31
CA LEU A 314 -12.73 54.91 14.60
C LEU A 314 -12.23 54.24 13.31
N ASN A 315 -12.44 52.93 13.17
CA ASN A 315 -12.06 52.16 11.98
C ASN A 315 -13.20 52.07 10.96
N ALA A 316 -12.85 51.81 9.70
CA ALA A 316 -13.82 51.55 8.65
C ALA A 316 -14.49 50.17 8.85
N PRO A 317 -15.72 49.94 8.34
CA PRO A 317 -16.35 48.63 8.37
C PRO A 317 -15.46 47.58 7.68
N GLY A 318 -15.09 46.51 8.41
CA GLY A 318 -14.23 45.43 7.90
C GLY A 318 -12.81 45.41 8.48
N ASP A 319 -12.36 46.47 9.14
CA ASP A 319 -11.11 46.48 9.90
C ASP A 319 -11.30 45.99 11.34
N CYS A 320 -10.21 45.64 12.01
CA CYS A 320 -10.22 45.31 13.44
C CYS A 320 -10.80 46.43 14.29
N LEU A 321 -11.66 46.04 15.25
CA LEU A 321 -12.46 46.93 16.05
C LEU A 321 -11.62 47.96 16.82
N LEU A 322 -11.67 49.23 16.40
CA LEU A 322 -10.99 50.34 17.04
C LEU A 322 -12.04 51.32 17.56
N ASN A 323 -12.12 51.51 18.88
CA ASN A 323 -13.11 52.41 19.50
C ASN A 323 -12.46 53.48 20.36
N GLN A 324 -12.96 54.70 20.24
CA GLN A 324 -12.74 55.76 21.22
C GLN A 324 -13.76 55.62 22.36
N MET A 325 -13.28 55.47 23.60
CA MET A 325 -14.15 55.56 24.78
C MET A 325 -14.14 56.98 25.34
N THR A 326 -15.32 57.57 25.50
CA THR A 326 -15.49 58.87 26.15
C THR A 326 -16.31 58.69 27.42
N CYS A 327 -15.74 59.03 28.57
CA CYS A 327 -16.45 59.16 29.85
C CYS A 327 -16.75 60.63 30.15
N LYS A 328 -17.98 60.94 30.58
CA LYS A 328 -18.41 62.30 30.93
C LYS A 328 -19.35 62.31 32.13
N ARG A 329 -19.41 63.44 32.83
CA ARG A 329 -20.50 63.70 33.78
C ARG A 329 -21.78 64.07 33.04
N THR A 330 -22.92 63.74 33.64
CA THR A 330 -24.25 64.10 33.15
C THR A 330 -24.86 65.28 33.91
N ASP A 331 -24.20 65.76 34.96
CA ASP A 331 -24.54 66.99 35.67
C ASP A 331 -23.62 68.17 35.26
N ASP A 332 -23.89 69.36 35.78
CA ASP A 332 -23.12 70.57 35.48
C ASP A 332 -21.79 70.68 36.26
N LYS A 333 -21.36 69.60 36.94
CA LYS A 333 -20.13 69.63 37.74
C LYS A 333 -18.90 69.38 36.88
N ILE A 334 -17.78 69.99 37.27
CA ILE A 334 -16.50 69.85 36.59
C ILE A 334 -15.59 68.93 37.40
N CYS A 335 -15.06 67.87 36.77
CA CYS A 335 -14.04 67.01 37.36
C CYS A 335 -12.66 67.67 37.31
N GLY A 336 -11.91 67.65 38.41
CA GLY A 336 -10.49 68.02 38.42
C GLY A 336 -9.57 66.98 37.76
N SER A 337 -10.00 65.72 37.67
CA SER A 337 -9.34 64.67 36.88
C SER A 337 -10.34 63.56 36.52
N VAL A 338 -10.12 62.90 35.38
CA VAL A 338 -10.87 61.71 34.95
C VAL A 338 -9.85 60.60 34.73
N LYS A 339 -10.08 59.43 35.33
CA LYS A 339 -9.23 58.25 35.17
C LYS A 339 -10.05 57.11 34.59
N ILE A 340 -9.49 56.44 33.59
CA ILE A 340 -10.01 55.18 33.05
C ILE A 340 -9.05 54.10 33.54
N VAL A 341 -9.57 53.12 34.30
CA VAL A 341 -8.78 52.01 34.84
C VAL A 341 -9.24 50.74 34.17
N LEU A 342 -8.34 50.07 33.44
CA LEU A 342 -8.60 48.78 32.82
C LEU A 342 -8.07 47.67 33.73
N VAL A 343 -8.87 46.64 33.97
CA VAL A 343 -8.51 45.49 34.81
C VAL A 343 -8.64 44.21 33.96
N ASN A 344 -7.97 44.15 32.82
CA ASN A 344 -7.96 42.96 31.98
C ASN A 344 -6.57 42.75 31.34
N PRO A 345 -5.90 41.60 31.59
CA PRO A 345 -4.55 41.33 31.07
C PRO A 345 -4.49 41.01 29.57
N ALA A 346 -5.62 40.84 28.88
CA ALA A 346 -5.65 40.38 27.48
C ALA A 346 -5.47 41.48 26.42
N PHE A 347 -5.32 42.76 26.80
CA PHE A 347 -5.29 43.89 25.87
C PHE A 347 -4.02 44.73 26.02
N LYS A 348 -3.41 45.12 24.89
CA LYS A 348 -2.32 46.10 24.87
C LYS A 348 -2.93 47.50 24.84
N VAL A 349 -2.65 48.30 25.87
CA VAL A 349 -3.22 49.65 26.03
C VAL A 349 -2.14 50.69 25.81
N ILE A 350 -2.37 51.63 24.88
CA ILE A 350 -1.56 52.83 24.72
C ILE A 350 -2.37 54.02 25.27
N LEU A 351 -1.94 54.57 26.41
CA LEU A 351 -2.52 55.80 26.97
C LEU A 351 -1.64 56.98 26.58
N ASN A 352 -2.13 57.86 25.70
CA ASN A 352 -1.46 59.13 25.41
C ASN A 352 -2.11 60.28 26.20
N PRO A 353 -1.44 60.84 27.23
CA PRO A 353 -1.94 62.00 27.95
C PRO A 353 -1.57 63.28 27.19
N THR A 354 -2.54 63.98 26.61
CA THR A 354 -2.32 65.35 26.11
C THR A 354 -3.20 66.37 26.84
N SER A 355 -2.54 67.23 27.62
CA SER A 355 -2.90 68.62 28.00
C SER A 355 -4.04 68.88 29.02
N PRO A 356 -3.89 69.86 29.96
CA PRO A 356 -4.75 70.04 31.14
C PRO A 356 -6.01 70.89 30.92
N GLN A 357 -6.49 71.09 29.69
CA GLN A 357 -7.74 71.81 29.43
C GLN A 357 -8.65 70.99 28.54
N PHE A 358 -9.59 70.30 29.19
CA PHE A 358 -10.75 69.62 28.62
C PHE A 358 -10.53 68.67 27.42
N ARG A 359 -10.82 67.39 27.73
CA ARG A 359 -11.47 66.38 26.88
C ARG A 359 -10.55 65.51 26.03
N HIS A 360 -10.88 64.21 26.10
CA HIS A 360 -10.46 63.08 25.27
C HIS A 360 -9.19 62.35 25.76
N SER A 361 -9.41 61.29 26.52
CA SER A 361 -8.46 60.17 26.60
C SER A 361 -8.76 59.23 25.43
N TRP A 362 -7.75 58.85 24.66
CA TRP A 362 -7.89 57.90 23.55
C TRP A 362 -7.46 56.51 24.04
N LEU A 363 -8.27 55.50 23.72
CA LEU A 363 -7.95 54.10 23.97
C LEU A 363 -7.72 53.45 22.60
N THR A 364 -6.51 53.01 22.32
CA THR A 364 -6.23 52.14 21.17
C THR A 364 -6.13 50.73 21.73
N LEU A 365 -7.11 49.89 21.41
CA LEU A 365 -7.09 48.45 21.73
C LEU A 365 -6.47 47.72 20.55
N LEU A 366 -5.28 47.16 20.75
CA LEU A 366 -4.68 46.19 19.84
C LEU A 366 -4.53 44.89 20.61
N ARG A 367 -5.09 43.81 20.09
CA ARG A 367 -4.82 42.47 20.59
C ARG A 367 -3.43 42.05 20.07
N ASN A 368 -2.62 41.45 20.94
CA ASN A 368 -1.40 40.78 20.52
C ASN A 368 -1.75 39.47 19.81
#